data_AF-A0A3A9KAY2-F1
#
_entry.id   AF-A0A3A9KAY2-F1
#
_cell.length_a   1.000
_cell.length_b   1.000
_cell.length_c   1.000
_cell.angle_alpha   90.00
_cell.angle_beta   90.00
_cell.angle_gamma   90.00
#
_symmetry.space_group_name_H-M   'P 1'
#
loop_
_entity.id
_entity.type
_entity.pdbx_description
1 polymer ?
#
loop_
_entity_poly.entity_id
_entity_poly.type
_entity_poly.pdbx_seq_one_letter_code
_entity_poly.pdbx_strand_id
1 'polypeptide(L)'
;MLDSLNKNQSMEVYLVNAIIKAKEKETKAQKKLVRAGVYLLGILGLSVVYLYVRWMDTYYVSQLIADPIILVFILAIGLMFVNLNNKKFSFEKAESDFDRLKEDLIDRSYDIWSTKEKQTEVYKRLKEEHDINLFHK
;
A
#
# COMPACT_ATOMS: atom_id res chain seq x y z
N MET A 1 -3.41 41.09 -11.70
CA MET A 1 -4.69 40.40 -11.39
C MET A 1 -4.93 39.17 -12.27
N LEU A 2 -4.69 39.20 -13.58
CA LEU A 2 -4.81 38.01 -14.45
C LEU A 2 -3.73 36.94 -14.15
N ASP A 3 -2.50 37.35 -13.86
CA ASP A 3 -1.40 36.42 -13.51
C ASP A 3 -1.63 35.67 -12.20
N SER A 4 -2.25 36.29 -11.20
CA SER A 4 -2.58 35.65 -9.92
C SER A 4 -3.71 34.63 -10.04
N LEU A 5 -4.66 34.84 -10.95
CA LEU A 5 -5.75 33.90 -11.24
C LEU A 5 -5.24 32.66 -11.98
N ASN A 6 -4.38 32.85 -12.99
CA ASN A 6 -3.79 31.75 -13.75
C ASN A 6 -2.85 30.89 -12.87
N LYS A 7 -2.11 31.53 -11.97
CA LYS A 7 -1.25 30.85 -10.98
C LYS A 7 -2.06 29.98 -10.00
N ASN A 8 -3.19 30.47 -9.49
CA ASN A 8 -4.04 29.69 -8.59
C ASN A 8 -4.66 28.47 -9.27
N GLN A 9 -5.14 28.59 -10.51
CA GLN A 9 -5.66 27.42 -11.26
C GLN A 9 -4.56 26.37 -11.49
N SER A 10 -3.33 26.79 -11.79
CA SER A 10 -2.21 25.86 -11.96
C SER A 10 -1.83 25.14 -10.66
N MET A 11 -1.95 25.82 -9.52
CA MET A 11 -1.71 25.25 -8.19
C MET A 11 -2.80 24.26 -7.76
N GLU A 12 -4.08 24.59 -7.99
CA GLU A 12 -5.22 23.71 -7.73
C GLU A 12 -5.07 22.39 -8.50
N VAL A 13 -4.83 22.47 -9.81
CA VAL A 13 -4.63 21.29 -10.68
C VAL A 13 -3.41 20.49 -10.25
N TYR A 14 -2.32 21.15 -9.86
CA TYR A 14 -1.12 20.48 -9.37
C TYR A 14 -1.37 19.69 -8.08
N LEU A 15 -2.05 20.29 -7.10
CA LEU A 15 -2.34 19.66 -5.81
C LEU A 15 -3.32 18.48 -5.93
N VAL A 16 -4.37 18.64 -6.75
CA VAL A 16 -5.31 17.56 -7.07
C VAL A 16 -4.60 16.40 -7.77
N ASN A 17 -3.74 16.68 -8.74
CA ASN A 17 -2.95 15.64 -9.39
C ASN A 17 -1.94 14.98 -8.43
N ALA A 18 -1.38 15.74 -7.48
CA ALA A 18 -0.46 15.21 -6.48
C ALA A 18 -1.17 14.23 -5.53
N ILE A 19 -2.38 14.55 -5.05
CA ILE A 19 -3.13 13.66 -4.15
C ILE A 19 -3.62 12.40 -4.85
N ILE A 20 -4.07 12.52 -6.10
CA ILE A 20 -4.43 11.36 -6.93
C ILE A 20 -3.22 10.44 -7.14
N LYS A 21 -2.06 11.01 -7.51
CA LYS A 21 -0.83 10.24 -7.68
C LYS A 21 -0.36 9.58 -6.37
N ALA A 22 -0.51 10.27 -5.24
CA ALA A 22 -0.19 9.71 -3.94
C ALA A 22 -1.12 8.52 -3.61
N LYS A 23 -2.43 8.64 -3.83
CA LYS A 23 -3.39 7.55 -3.63
C LYS A 23 -3.13 6.36 -4.55
N GLU A 24 -2.78 6.61 -5.81
CA GLU A 24 -2.39 5.54 -6.73
C GLU A 24 -1.12 4.81 -6.25
N LYS A 25 -0.14 5.55 -5.73
CA LYS A 25 1.13 4.99 -5.24
C LYS A 25 0.88 4.11 -4.01
N GLU A 26 0.06 4.57 -3.06
CA GLU A 26 -0.42 3.80 -1.91
C GLU A 26 -1.12 2.51 -2.37
N THR A 27 -2.10 2.63 -3.27
CA THR A 27 -2.85 1.48 -3.81
C THR A 27 -1.93 0.48 -4.52
N LYS A 28 -0.96 0.96 -5.31
CA LYS A 28 0.03 0.11 -5.99
C LYS A 28 0.94 -0.59 -4.97
N ALA A 29 1.33 0.09 -3.89
CA ALA A 29 2.12 -0.51 -2.81
C ALA A 29 1.31 -1.56 -2.03
N GLN A 30 0.05 -1.27 -1.72
CA GLN A 30 -0.88 -2.19 -1.07
C GLN A 30 -1.07 -3.46 -1.90
N LYS A 31 -1.33 -3.35 -3.21
CA LYS A 31 -1.46 -4.51 -4.11
C LYS A 31 -0.19 -5.36 -4.14
N LYS A 32 0.99 -4.73 -4.10
CA LYS A 32 2.28 -5.45 -4.02
C LYS A 32 2.44 -6.17 -2.69
N LEU A 33 2.04 -5.54 -1.58
CA LEU A 33 2.07 -6.13 -0.24
C LEU A 33 1.14 -7.36 -0.17
N VAL A 34 -0.11 -7.22 -0.60
CA VAL A 34 -1.09 -8.32 -0.64
C VAL A 34 -0.57 -9.46 -1.50
N ARG A 35 -0.03 -9.17 -2.69
CA ARG A 35 0.54 -10.20 -3.57
C ARG A 35 1.71 -10.94 -2.91
N ALA A 36 2.60 -10.22 -2.24
CA ALA A 36 3.69 -10.84 -1.47
C ALA A 36 3.17 -11.72 -0.33
N GLY A 37 2.11 -11.29 0.36
CA GLY A 37 1.42 -12.07 1.39
C GLY A 37 0.81 -13.36 0.85
N VAL A 38 0.11 -13.29 -0.30
CA VAL A 38 -0.46 -14.48 -0.96
C VAL A 38 0.64 -15.48 -1.35
N TYR A 39 1.77 -15.01 -1.88
CA TYR A 39 2.89 -15.92 -2.20
C TYR A 39 3.49 -16.56 -0.95
N LEU A 40 3.65 -15.82 0.15
CA LEU A 40 4.13 -16.37 1.42
C LEU A 40 3.16 -17.44 1.95
N LEU A 41 1.85 -17.16 1.94
CA LEU A 41 0.83 -18.13 2.33
C LEU A 41 0.82 -19.37 1.43
N GLY A 42 1.04 -19.20 0.12
CA GLY A 42 1.17 -20.31 -0.82
C GLY A 42 2.35 -21.23 -0.49
N ILE A 43 3.53 -20.65 -0.21
CA ILE A 43 4.72 -21.42 0.19
C ILE A 43 4.52 -22.10 1.55
N LEU A 44 3.92 -21.40 2.51
CA LEU A 44 3.58 -21.99 3.81
C LEU A 44 2.61 -23.17 3.65
N GLY A 45 1.55 -23.01 2.85
CA GLY A 45 0.59 -24.06 2.55
C GLY A 45 1.28 -25.29 1.92
N LEU A 46 2.13 -25.07 0.92
CA LEU A 46 2.91 -26.14 0.29
C LEU A 46 3.84 -26.84 1.30
N SER A 47 4.51 -26.08 2.17
CA SER A 47 5.40 -26.64 3.18
C SER A 47 4.64 -27.51 4.20
N VAL A 48 3.43 -27.09 4.58
CA VAL A 48 2.56 -27.87 5.50
C VAL A 48 2.10 -29.15 4.83
N VAL A 49 1.66 -29.09 3.57
CA VAL A 49 1.26 -30.29 2.80
C VAL A 49 2.44 -31.26 2.67
N TYR A 50 3.62 -30.75 2.35
CA TYR A 50 4.83 -31.56 2.25
C TYR A 50 5.18 -32.24 3.59
N LEU A 51 5.17 -31.47 4.69
CA LEU A 51 5.42 -32.00 6.03
C LEU A 51 4.40 -33.07 6.42
N TYR A 52 3.11 -32.87 6.08
CA TYR A 52 2.07 -33.85 6.37
C TYR A 52 2.32 -35.18 5.66
N VAL A 53 2.66 -35.16 4.37
CA VAL A 53 3.01 -36.37 3.62
C VAL A 53 4.25 -37.03 4.21
N ARG A 54 5.30 -36.26 4.50
CA ARG A 54 6.57 -36.80 4.99
C ARG A 54 6.48 -37.36 6.41
N TRP A 55 5.62 -36.77 7.24
CA TRP A 55 5.31 -37.26 8.59
C TRP A 55 4.62 -38.62 8.58
N MET A 56 3.77 -38.90 7.60
CA MET A 56 3.14 -40.23 7.46
C MET A 56 4.16 -41.33 7.17
N ASP A 57 5.26 -41.00 6.49
CA ASP A 57 6.33 -41.95 6.18
C ASP A 57 7.35 -42.13 7.32
N THR A 58 7.39 -41.20 8.28
CA THR A 58 8.53 -41.06 9.18
C THR A 58 8.13 -40.72 10.62
N TYR A 59 8.44 -41.60 11.57
CA TYR A 59 8.10 -41.41 13.00
C TYR A 59 9.10 -40.54 13.79
N TYR A 60 10.24 -40.18 13.19
CA TYR A 60 11.32 -39.48 13.89
C TYR A 60 11.55 -38.06 13.35
N VAL A 61 11.46 -37.07 14.24
CA VAL A 61 11.69 -35.64 13.96
C VAL A 61 13.10 -35.37 13.41
N SER A 62 14.10 -36.16 13.82
CA SER A 62 15.48 -36.01 13.35
C SER A 62 15.63 -36.23 11.84
N GLN A 63 14.81 -37.09 11.24
CA GLN A 63 14.83 -37.35 9.81
C GLN A 63 14.16 -36.23 9.00
N LEU A 64 13.19 -35.52 9.59
CA LEU A 64 12.60 -34.32 8.99
C LEU A 64 13.60 -33.15 8.99
N ILE A 65 14.35 -32.96 10.08
CA ILE A 65 15.35 -31.87 10.16
C ILE A 65 16.52 -32.11 9.18
N ALA A 66 16.87 -33.38 8.94
CA ALA A 66 17.88 -33.76 7.97
C ALA A 66 17.39 -33.69 6.50
N ASP A 67 16.09 -33.43 6.27
CA ASP A 67 15.53 -33.40 4.92
C ASP A 67 15.94 -32.09 4.21
N PRO A 68 16.71 -32.17 3.10
CA PRO A 68 17.15 -30.97 2.38
C PRO A 68 15.97 -30.15 1.83
N ILE A 69 14.82 -30.77 1.56
CA ILE A 69 13.63 -30.07 1.05
C ILE A 69 13.03 -29.17 2.13
N ILE A 70 13.05 -29.59 3.40
CA ILE A 70 12.57 -28.78 4.52
C ILE A 70 13.48 -27.56 4.72
N LEU A 71 14.81 -27.73 4.57
CA LEU A 71 15.76 -26.62 4.60
C LEU A 71 15.47 -25.60 3.49
N VAL A 72 15.13 -26.06 2.28
CA VAL A 72 14.72 -25.18 1.17
C VAL A 72 13.44 -24.41 1.50
N PHE A 73 12.44 -25.06 2.09
CA PHE A 73 11.21 -24.36 2.53
C PHE A 73 11.50 -23.31 3.60
N ILE A 74 12.32 -23.62 4.61
CA ILE A 74 12.71 -22.68 5.67
C ILE A 74 13.40 -21.44 5.06
N LEU A 75 14.36 -21.68 4.15
CA LEU A 75 15.07 -20.60 3.47
C LEU A 75 14.13 -19.75 2.60
N ALA A 76 13.23 -20.40 1.83
CA ALA A 76 12.24 -19.72 1.01
C ALA A 76 11.27 -18.87 1.85
N ILE A 77 10.77 -19.40 2.98
CA ILE A 77 9.92 -18.66 3.91
C ILE A 77 10.67 -17.47 4.48
N GLY A 78 11.92 -17.63 4.91
CA GLY A 78 12.75 -16.54 5.42
C GLY A 78 12.94 -15.41 4.40
N LEU A 79 13.29 -15.75 3.16
CA LEU A 79 13.44 -14.77 2.07
C LEU A 79 12.12 -14.05 1.76
N MET A 80 11.01 -14.79 1.73
CA MET A 80 9.69 -14.23 1.46
C MET A 80 9.20 -13.33 2.61
N PHE A 81 9.52 -13.67 3.85
CA PHE A 81 9.23 -12.85 5.01
C PHE A 81 9.98 -11.51 4.97
N VAL A 82 11.28 -11.53 4.64
CA VAL A 82 12.06 -10.31 4.43
C VAL A 82 11.47 -9.47 3.29
N ASN A 83 11.12 -10.09 2.17
CA ASN A 83 10.47 -9.39 1.06
C ASN A 83 9.13 -8.77 1.48
N LEU A 84 8.30 -9.48 2.25
CA LEU A 84 7.03 -8.98 2.76
C LEU A 84 7.25 -7.74 3.65
N ASN A 85 8.21 -7.80 4.58
CA ASN A 85 8.55 -6.65 5.44
C ASN A 85 9.02 -5.44 4.63
N ASN A 86 9.84 -5.65 3.59
CA ASN A 86 10.25 -4.57 2.70
C ASN A 86 9.06 -3.95 1.95
N LYS A 87 8.09 -4.75 1.51
CA LYS A 87 6.85 -4.22 0.90
C LYS A 87 5.97 -3.51 1.92
N LYS A 88 5.91 -4.00 3.15
CA LYS A 88 5.17 -3.39 4.26
C LYS A 88 5.72 -2.00 4.56
N PHE A 89 7.03 -1.88 4.72
CA PHE A 89 7.69 -0.59 4.93
C PHE A 89 7.43 0.39 3.77
N SER A 90 7.48 -0.11 2.53
CA SER A 90 7.16 0.72 1.35
C SER A 90 5.69 1.16 1.31
N PHE A 91 4.78 0.36 1.84
CA PHE A 91 3.36 0.70 1.94
C PHE A 91 3.13 1.74 3.02
N GLU A 92 3.64 1.53 4.24
CA GLU A 92 3.55 2.48 5.36
C GLU A 92 4.12 3.86 4.99
N LYS A 93 5.24 3.88 4.24
CA LYS A 93 5.79 5.13 3.71
C LYS A 93 4.84 5.82 2.72
N ALA A 94 4.23 5.06 1.81
CA ALA A 94 3.31 5.62 0.82
C ALA A 94 2.00 6.11 1.45
N GLU A 95 1.51 5.40 2.47
CA GLU A 95 0.36 5.77 3.30
C GLU A 95 0.66 7.05 4.08
N SER A 96 1.81 7.12 4.78
CA SER A 96 2.22 8.33 5.49
C SER A 96 2.42 9.54 4.57
N ASP A 97 3.01 9.35 3.38
CA ASP A 97 3.13 10.41 2.36
C ASP A 97 1.74 10.91 1.92
N PHE A 98 0.78 10.00 1.73
CA PHE A 98 -0.58 10.33 1.34
C PHE A 98 -1.33 11.08 2.44
N ASP A 99 -1.28 10.59 3.68
CA ASP A 99 -1.97 11.22 4.81
C ASP A 99 -1.43 12.62 5.12
N ARG A 100 -0.10 12.82 5.04
CA ARG A 100 0.50 14.16 5.17
C ARG A 100 0.01 15.11 4.09
N LEU A 101 -0.04 14.64 2.85
CA LEU A 101 -0.52 15.48 1.73
C LEU A 101 -2.02 15.77 1.83
N LYS A 102 -2.79 14.82 2.36
CA LYS A 102 -4.22 14.98 2.68
C LYS A 102 -4.42 16.04 3.77
N GLU A 103 -3.65 15.98 4.85
CA GLU A 103 -3.67 16.95 5.94
C GLU A 103 -3.26 18.35 5.46
N ASP A 104 -2.14 18.47 4.74
CA ASP A 104 -1.69 19.74 4.16
C ASP A 104 -2.75 20.36 3.23
N LEU A 105 -3.47 19.53 2.45
CA LEU A 105 -4.54 19.99 1.57
C LEU A 105 -5.75 20.50 2.35
N ILE A 106 -6.13 19.82 3.44
CA ILE A 106 -7.23 20.24 4.31
C ILE A 106 -6.87 21.54 5.04
N ASP A 107 -5.68 21.61 5.63
CA ASP A 107 -5.23 22.77 6.41
C ASP A 107 -5.06 24.02 5.53
N ARG A 108 -4.57 23.85 4.28
CA ARG A 108 -4.42 24.94 3.30
C ARG A 108 -5.65 25.14 2.42
N SER A 109 -6.76 24.46 2.70
CA SER A 109 -7.92 24.47 1.82
C SER A 109 -8.52 25.87 1.61
N TYR A 110 -8.49 26.72 2.63
CA TYR A 110 -8.94 28.11 2.54
C TYR A 110 -8.06 28.98 1.63
N ASP A 111 -6.77 28.66 1.50
CA ASP A 111 -5.83 29.40 0.65
C ASP A 111 -5.84 28.89 -0.80
N ILE A 112 -6.17 27.61 -0.99
CA ILE A 112 -6.17 26.94 -2.29
C ILE A 112 -7.44 27.27 -3.06
N TRP A 113 -8.59 27.22 -2.40
CA TRP A 113 -9.88 27.35 -3.09
C TRP A 113 -10.39 28.78 -3.06
N SER A 114 -10.66 29.34 -4.24
CA SER A 114 -11.22 30.69 -4.37
C SER A 114 -12.64 30.81 -3.79
N THR A 115 -13.40 29.72 -3.73
CA THR A 115 -14.78 29.67 -3.21
C THR A 115 -15.09 28.31 -2.55
N LYS A 116 -15.98 28.31 -1.55
CA LYS A 116 -16.46 27.08 -0.87
C LYS A 116 -17.20 26.12 -1.80
N GLU A 117 -17.87 26.65 -2.83
CA GLU A 117 -18.59 25.84 -3.83
C GLU A 117 -17.61 24.97 -4.63
N LYS A 118 -16.52 25.57 -5.15
CA LYS A 118 -15.45 24.84 -5.86
C LYS A 118 -14.76 23.82 -4.98
N GLN A 119 -14.49 24.17 -3.72
CA GLN A 119 -13.92 23.23 -2.75
C GLN A 119 -14.81 21.99 -2.60
N THR A 120 -16.11 22.20 -2.40
CA THR A 120 -17.07 21.11 -2.19
C THR A 120 -17.19 20.22 -3.43
N GLU A 121 -17.21 20.83 -4.63
CA GLU A 121 -17.26 20.10 -5.90
C GLU A 121 -16.02 19.22 -6.09
N VAL A 122 -14.81 19.77 -5.86
CA VAL A 122 -13.56 19.00 -5.98
C VAL A 122 -13.48 17.88 -4.93
N TYR A 123 -13.89 18.14 -3.69
CA TYR A 123 -13.87 17.13 -2.63
C TYR A 123 -14.86 16.00 -2.92
N LYS A 124 -16.04 16.35 -3.44
CA LYS A 124 -17.03 15.37 -3.88
C LYS A 124 -16.48 14.52 -5.02
N ARG A 125 -15.86 15.16 -6.02
CA ARG A 125 -15.24 14.46 -7.15
C ARG A 125 -14.12 13.52 -6.71
N LEU A 126 -13.23 13.96 -5.82
CA LEU A 126 -12.14 13.13 -5.28
C LEU A 126 -12.66 11.94 -4.46
N LYS A 127 -13.79 12.11 -3.76
CA LYS A 127 -14.45 11.02 -3.05
C LYS A 127 -15.10 10.02 -4.01
N GLU A 128 -15.81 10.51 -5.03
CA GLU A 128 -16.55 9.65 -5.97
C GLU A 128 -15.65 8.94 -6.98
N GLU A 129 -14.63 9.62 -7.52
CA GLU A 129 -13.76 9.07 -8.58
C GLU A 129 -12.54 8.34 -8.03
N HIS A 130 -12.03 8.73 -6.86
CA HIS A 130 -10.74 8.26 -6.34
C HIS A 130 -10.81 7.67 -4.91
N ASP A 131 -12.00 7.61 -4.29
CA ASP A 131 -12.20 7.15 -2.91
C ASP A 131 -11.34 7.91 -1.89
N ILE A 132 -11.08 9.19 -2.16
CA ILE A 132 -10.31 10.09 -1.28
C ILE A 132 -11.31 10.95 -0.51
N ASN A 133 -11.47 10.67 0.78
CA ASN A 133 -12.32 11.46 1.65
C ASN A 133 -11.55 12.64 2.26
N LEU A 134 -11.87 13.87 1.84
CA LEU A 134 -11.31 15.12 2.36
C LEU A 134 -12.25 15.87 3.32
N PHE A 135 -13.43 15.31 3.62
CA PHE A 135 -14.42 15.93 4.51
C PHE A 135 -14.12 15.70 5.99
N HIS A 136 -13.15 14.85 6.32
CA HIS A 136 -12.71 14.56 7.67
C HIS A 136 -11.20 14.52 7.73
N LYS A 137 -10.66 14.99 8.86
CA LYS A 137 -9.25 14.87 9.20
C LYS A 137 -8.97 13.45 9.69
#